data_AF-A0A7V8JHY4-F1
#
_entry.id   AF-A0A7V8JHY4-F1
#
_cell.length_a   1.000
_cell.length_b   1.000
_cell.length_c   1.000
_cell.angle_alpha   90.00
_cell.angle_beta   90.00
_cell.angle_gamma   90.00
#
_symmetry.space_group_name_H-M   'P 1'
#
loop_
_entity.id
_entity.type
_entity.pdbx_description
1 polymer ?
#
loop_
_entity_poly.entity_id
_entity_poly.type
_entity_poly.pdbx_seq_one_letter_code
_entity_poly.pdbx_strand_id
1 'polypeptide(L)'
;MKAVALALFLSLPAFAQAGPPPGTHGEPAPAAEPMRRFEWRDAKAGFTFVGPERWAGVVQAVALTHGDGVRFVAAGKTVATLHSEDKKGLSIDEASADRVLSRHGNRVVTFTLGDDAGDLGLSDEELAAAVRWDGAVSGEASR
;
A
#
# COMPACT_ATOMS: atom_id res chain seq x y z
N MET A 1 57.41 -16.51 53.94
CA MET A 1 56.82 -15.15 53.79
C MET A 1 56.98 -14.71 52.35
N LYS A 2 55.98 -13.96 51.84
CA LYS A 2 55.55 -13.86 50.44
C LYS A 2 56.59 -13.34 49.44
N ALA A 3 56.54 -13.93 48.25
CA ALA A 3 57.33 -13.60 47.08
C ALA A 3 56.76 -12.41 46.29
N VAL A 4 57.70 -11.79 45.59
CA VAL A 4 57.70 -10.64 44.69
C VAL A 4 56.85 -10.88 43.44
N ALA A 5 56.31 -9.81 42.84
CA ALA A 5 56.57 -9.38 41.45
C ALA A 5 55.36 -8.78 40.72
N LEU A 6 55.62 -7.59 40.19
CA LEU A 6 54.87 -6.83 39.20
C LEU A 6 55.00 -7.50 37.81
N ALA A 7 53.94 -7.56 37.01
CA ALA A 7 54.06 -7.81 35.57
C ALA A 7 52.93 -7.12 34.79
N LEU A 8 53.30 -6.08 34.03
CA LEU A 8 52.52 -5.54 32.91
C LEU A 8 52.40 -6.61 31.81
N PHE A 9 51.20 -6.78 31.26
CA PHE A 9 51.02 -7.35 29.92
C PHE A 9 50.28 -6.36 29.02
N LEU A 10 50.98 -5.92 27.98
CA LEU A 10 50.40 -5.30 26.80
C LEU A 10 49.53 -6.34 26.06
N SER A 11 48.34 -5.94 25.59
CA SER A 11 47.71 -6.64 24.46
C SER A 11 46.83 -5.70 23.63
N LEU A 12 47.31 -5.48 22.41
CA LEU A 12 46.80 -4.91 21.15
C LEU A 12 45.34 -4.42 21.02
N PRO A 13 45.09 -3.36 20.21
CA PRO A 13 43.75 -3.02 19.76
C PRO A 13 43.24 -4.12 18.82
N ALA A 14 42.06 -4.67 19.14
CA ALA A 14 41.35 -5.57 18.25
C ALA A 14 41.00 -4.81 16.96
N PHE A 15 41.65 -5.16 15.85
CA PHE A 15 41.21 -4.76 14.53
C PHE A 15 39.80 -5.30 14.33
N ALA A 16 38.81 -4.40 14.23
CA ALA A 16 37.48 -4.75 13.78
C ALA A 16 37.60 -5.29 12.35
N GLN A 17 37.42 -6.60 12.18
CA GLN A 17 37.22 -7.19 10.86
C GLN A 17 35.93 -6.60 10.28
N ALA A 18 36.07 -5.71 9.31
CA ALA A 18 34.98 -5.40 8.40
C ALA A 18 34.60 -6.70 7.67
N GLY A 19 33.36 -7.15 7.84
CA GLY A 19 32.83 -8.29 7.09
C GLY A 19 32.86 -8.01 5.59
N PRO A 20 33.04 -9.04 4.74
CA PRO A 20 33.02 -8.87 3.29
C PRO A 20 31.65 -8.31 2.83
N PRO A 21 31.60 -7.55 1.72
CA PRO A 21 30.35 -7.02 1.20
C PRO A 21 29.40 -8.17 0.82
N PRO A 22 28.09 -8.04 1.12
CA PRO A 22 27.10 -9.09 0.88
C PRO A 22 27.03 -9.45 -0.61
N GLY A 23 26.97 -10.75 -0.91
CA GLY A 23 26.85 -11.28 -2.28
C GLY A 23 27.99 -12.18 -2.76
N THR A 24 28.82 -12.74 -1.88
CA THR A 24 29.81 -13.76 -2.26
C THR A 24 29.18 -15.16 -2.38
N HIS A 25 29.56 -15.91 -3.41
CA HIS A 25 29.10 -17.27 -3.74
C HIS A 25 28.84 -18.14 -2.49
N GLY A 26 27.59 -18.59 -2.33
CA GLY A 26 27.19 -19.57 -1.31
C GLY A 26 26.34 -19.01 -0.16
N GLU A 27 26.15 -17.69 -0.07
CA GLU A 27 25.13 -17.15 0.84
C GLU A 27 23.72 -17.33 0.26
N PRO A 28 22.74 -17.76 1.07
CA PRO A 28 21.35 -17.78 0.64
C PRO A 28 20.94 -16.37 0.23
N ALA A 29 20.16 -16.26 -0.86
CA ALA A 29 19.65 -14.97 -1.31
C ALA A 29 19.01 -14.24 -0.12
N PRO A 30 19.30 -12.94 0.08
CA PRO A 30 18.67 -12.18 1.13
C PRO A 30 17.15 -12.30 0.99
N ALA A 31 16.45 -12.43 2.12
CA ALA A 31 15.01 -12.55 2.13
C ALA A 31 14.40 -11.40 1.32
N ALA A 32 13.52 -11.73 0.37
CA ALA A 32 12.87 -10.74 -0.45
C ALA A 32 12.15 -9.74 0.45
N GLU A 33 12.53 -8.46 0.37
CA GLU A 33 11.76 -7.41 1.05
C GLU A 33 10.33 -7.42 0.50
N PRO A 34 9.31 -7.36 1.36
CA PRO A 34 7.93 -7.27 0.89
C PRO A 34 7.78 -6.02 0.04
N MET A 35 7.35 -6.22 -1.20
CA MET A 35 7.14 -5.13 -2.16
C MET A 35 6.12 -4.14 -1.55
N ARG A 36 6.50 -2.86 -1.47
CA ARG A 36 5.62 -1.82 -0.92
C ARG A 36 4.37 -1.73 -1.80
N ARG A 37 3.20 -1.84 -1.18
CA ARG A 37 1.90 -1.65 -1.85
C ARG A 37 1.37 -0.25 -1.59
N PHE A 38 0.56 0.25 -2.51
CA PHE A 38 -0.22 1.44 -2.27
C PHE A 38 -1.43 1.07 -1.40
N GLU A 39 -1.62 1.79 -0.30
CA GLU A 39 -2.78 1.64 0.55
C GLU A 39 -3.34 3.01 0.89
N TRP A 40 -4.66 3.15 0.75
CA TRP A 40 -5.40 4.31 1.22
C TRP A 40 -6.57 3.87 2.07
N ARG A 41 -6.81 4.59 3.16
CA ARG A 41 -7.75 4.19 4.19
C ARG A 41 -8.88 5.20 4.33
N ASP A 42 -10.12 4.75 4.16
CA ASP A 42 -11.29 5.51 4.54
C ASP A 42 -11.79 5.05 5.90
N ALA A 43 -11.40 5.78 6.95
CA ALA A 43 -11.83 5.47 8.31
C ALA A 43 -13.33 5.76 8.53
N LYS A 44 -13.94 6.67 7.75
CA LYS A 44 -15.35 7.03 7.88
C LYS A 44 -16.23 5.94 7.28
N ALA A 45 -15.84 5.43 6.12
CA ALA A 45 -16.56 4.36 5.43
C ALA A 45 -16.18 2.95 5.94
N GLY A 46 -15.04 2.80 6.62
CA GLY A 46 -14.62 1.51 7.20
C GLY A 46 -14.02 0.55 6.18
N PHE A 47 -13.20 1.05 5.24
CA PHE A 47 -12.48 0.20 4.29
C PHE A 47 -11.09 0.75 3.94
N THR A 48 -10.25 -0.15 3.44
CA THR A 48 -8.94 0.16 2.87
C THR A 48 -8.96 -0.16 1.38
N PHE A 49 -8.57 0.81 0.56
CA PHE A 49 -8.22 0.61 -0.84
C PHE A 49 -6.76 0.16 -0.94
N VAL A 50 -6.53 -0.98 -1.58
CA VAL A 50 -5.21 -1.54 -1.87
C VAL A 50 -4.98 -1.44 -3.37
N GLY A 51 -4.07 -0.54 -3.75
CA GLY A 51 -3.65 -0.38 -5.13
C GLY A 51 -2.50 -1.32 -5.49
N PRO A 52 -2.19 -1.42 -6.78
CA PRO A 52 -1.07 -2.23 -7.24
C PRO A 52 0.27 -1.65 -6.77
N GLU A 53 1.30 -2.48 -6.79
CA GLU A 53 2.65 -2.09 -6.34
C GLU A 53 3.22 -0.93 -7.16
N ARG A 54 2.86 -0.82 -8.45
CA ARG A 54 3.28 0.29 -9.32
C ARG A 54 2.77 1.66 -8.88
N TRP A 55 1.78 1.73 -7.99
CA TRP A 55 1.29 2.98 -7.42
C TRP A 55 2.11 3.44 -6.19
N ALA A 56 2.83 2.53 -5.54
CA ALA A 56 3.54 2.83 -4.30
C ALA A 56 4.62 3.90 -4.53
N GLY A 57 4.50 5.02 -3.82
CA GLY A 57 5.42 6.16 -3.94
C GLY A 57 5.23 7.04 -5.18
N VAL A 58 4.31 6.68 -6.08
CA VAL A 58 4.02 7.43 -7.32
C VAL A 58 2.67 8.13 -7.25
N VAL A 59 1.66 7.41 -6.75
CA VAL A 59 0.28 7.90 -6.65
C VAL A 59 0.04 8.51 -5.28
N GLN A 60 -0.64 9.64 -5.26
CA GLN A 60 -1.07 10.33 -4.05
C GLN A 60 -2.60 10.32 -3.94
N ALA A 61 -3.08 10.13 -2.72
CA ALA A 61 -4.50 10.23 -2.38
C ALA A 61 -4.83 11.67 -1.97
N VAL A 62 -5.72 12.33 -2.70
CA VAL A 62 -6.18 13.69 -2.43
C VAL A 62 -7.67 13.66 -2.16
N ALA A 63 -8.10 14.17 -0.99
CA ALA A 63 -9.51 14.21 -0.63
C ALA A 63 -10.33 15.02 -1.65
N LEU A 64 -11.56 14.60 -1.90
CA LEU A 64 -12.48 15.34 -2.77
C LEU A 64 -12.97 16.62 -2.10
N THR A 65 -13.20 17.66 -2.90
CA THR A 65 -13.79 18.92 -2.41
C THR A 65 -15.25 18.74 -1.98
N HIS A 66 -15.96 17.83 -2.65
CA HIS A 66 -17.36 17.53 -2.41
C HIS A 66 -17.58 16.01 -2.44
N GLY A 67 -18.44 15.52 -1.54
CA GLY A 67 -18.71 14.10 -1.39
C GLY A 67 -17.69 13.35 -0.54
N ASP A 68 -18.00 12.09 -0.26
CA ASP A 68 -17.11 11.18 0.46
C ASP A 68 -16.28 10.40 -0.57
N GLY A 69 -14.96 10.49 -0.47
CA GLY A 69 -14.06 9.79 -1.40
C GLY A 69 -12.69 10.44 -1.54
N VAL A 70 -11.96 9.95 -2.54
CA VAL A 70 -10.58 10.36 -2.82
C VAL A 70 -10.31 10.36 -4.31
N ARG A 71 -9.44 11.28 -4.72
CA ARG A 71 -8.82 11.30 -6.03
C ARG A 71 -7.40 10.76 -5.93
N PHE A 72 -7.08 9.79 -6.78
CA PHE A 72 -5.74 9.29 -6.96
C PHE A 72 -5.04 10.12 -8.05
N VAL A 73 -3.93 10.75 -7.70
CA VAL A 73 -3.20 11.69 -8.55
C VAL A 73 -1.75 11.22 -8.73
N ALA A 74 -1.26 11.20 -9.96
CA ALA A 74 0.15 11.00 -10.29
C ALA A 74 0.62 12.11 -11.22
N ALA A 75 1.78 12.72 -10.92
CA ALA A 75 2.36 13.81 -11.71
C ALA A 75 1.36 14.96 -12.04
N GLY A 76 0.44 15.28 -11.13
CA GLY A 76 -0.56 16.33 -11.29
C GLY A 76 -1.80 15.92 -12.11
N LYS A 77 -1.87 14.68 -12.60
CA LYS A 77 -3.01 14.14 -13.34
C LYS A 77 -3.83 13.17 -12.50
N THR A 78 -5.14 13.20 -12.68
CA THR A 78 -6.05 12.22 -12.06
C THR A 78 -5.91 10.89 -12.79
N VAL A 79 -5.49 9.84 -12.07
CA VAL A 79 -5.45 8.48 -12.60
C VAL A 79 -6.74 7.71 -12.29
N ALA A 80 -7.38 8.04 -11.16
CA ALA A 80 -8.65 7.46 -10.77
C ALA A 80 -9.33 8.31 -9.70
N THR A 81 -10.64 8.15 -9.57
CA THR A 81 -11.43 8.70 -8.47
C THR A 81 -12.21 7.56 -7.81
N LEU A 82 -12.27 7.58 -6.48
CA LEU A 82 -13.00 6.61 -5.68
C LEU A 82 -14.02 7.36 -4.83
N HIS A 83 -15.27 6.93 -4.87
CA HIS A 83 -16.34 7.47 -4.04
C HIS A 83 -16.86 6.41 -3.07
N SER A 84 -17.26 6.85 -1.88
CA SER A 84 -17.90 5.98 -0.88
C SER A 84 -19.22 6.57 -0.43
N GLU A 85 -20.32 5.97 -0.87
CA GLU A 85 -21.66 6.51 -0.63
C GLU A 85 -22.54 5.51 0.10
N ASP A 86 -23.55 6.02 0.80
CA ASP A 86 -24.64 5.17 1.29
C ASP A 86 -25.51 4.72 0.10
N LYS A 87 -25.97 3.47 0.09
CA LYS A 87 -26.84 2.86 -0.93
C LYS A 87 -28.06 3.70 -1.29
N LYS A 88 -28.58 4.49 -0.34
CA LYS A 88 -29.74 5.36 -0.54
C LYS A 88 -29.43 6.65 -1.31
N GLY A 89 -28.16 7.08 -1.30
CA GLY A 89 -27.68 8.24 -2.04
C GLY A 89 -27.00 7.87 -3.36
N LEU A 90 -26.78 6.56 -3.60
CA LEU A 90 -26.11 6.06 -4.79
C LEU A 90 -26.84 6.52 -6.04
N SER A 91 -26.24 7.49 -6.72
CA SER A 91 -26.73 8.06 -7.97
C SER A 91 -25.80 7.58 -9.08
N ILE A 92 -25.87 6.30 -9.43
CA ILE A 92 -25.18 5.80 -10.62
C ILE A 92 -26.06 6.17 -11.80
N ASP A 93 -25.76 7.31 -12.40
CA ASP A 93 -26.28 7.63 -13.73
C ASP A 93 -25.67 6.64 -14.72
N GLU A 94 -26.49 6.05 -15.61
CA GLU A 94 -26.03 5.19 -16.71
C GLU A 94 -25.06 5.92 -17.67
N ALA A 95 -25.04 7.25 -17.62
CA ALA A 95 -24.09 8.10 -18.34
C ALA A 95 -22.77 8.34 -17.57
N SER A 96 -22.69 7.99 -16.29
CA SER A 96 -21.46 8.14 -15.51
C SER A 96 -20.50 6.99 -15.82
N ALA A 97 -19.21 7.31 -15.91
CA ALA A 97 -18.15 6.31 -16.05
C ALA A 97 -17.88 5.53 -14.74
N ASP A 98 -18.76 5.66 -13.75
CA ASP A 98 -18.59 5.14 -12.42
C ASP A 98 -18.95 3.65 -12.39
N ARG A 99 -17.97 2.83 -12.00
CA ARG A 99 -18.14 1.39 -11.80
C ARG A 99 -18.26 1.09 -10.32
N VAL A 100 -19.26 0.30 -9.94
CA VAL A 100 -19.31 -0.27 -8.58
C VAL A 100 -18.17 -1.26 -8.40
N LEU A 101 -17.34 -1.03 -7.37
CA LEU A 101 -16.27 -1.95 -6.98
C LEU A 101 -16.72 -2.94 -5.91
N SER A 102 -17.40 -2.44 -4.89
CA SER A 102 -17.77 -3.27 -3.74
C SER A 102 -18.96 -2.71 -2.99
N ARG A 103 -19.72 -3.61 -2.37
CA ARG A 103 -20.87 -3.28 -1.52
C ARG A 103 -20.73 -3.97 -0.17
N HIS A 104 -20.95 -3.23 0.91
CA HIS A 104 -20.93 -3.79 2.26
C HIS A 104 -21.91 -3.05 3.17
N GLY A 105 -22.82 -3.79 3.81
CA GLY A 105 -23.89 -3.19 4.62
C GLY A 105 -24.71 -2.17 3.84
N ASN A 106 -24.74 -0.92 4.29
CA ASN A 106 -25.40 0.19 3.60
C ASN A 106 -24.45 1.02 2.72
N ARG A 107 -23.17 0.65 2.59
CA ARG A 107 -22.15 1.39 1.83
C ARG A 107 -21.89 0.77 0.47
N VAL A 108 -21.57 1.62 -0.50
CA VAL A 108 -21.13 1.26 -1.84
C VAL A 108 -19.86 2.05 -2.15
N VAL A 109 -18.89 1.37 -2.71
CA VAL A 109 -17.67 2.00 -3.24
C VAL A 109 -17.76 1.98 -4.75
N THR A 110 -17.71 3.16 -5.36
CA THR A 110 -17.63 3.32 -6.82
C THR A 110 -16.25 3.85 -7.21
N PHE A 111 -15.87 3.56 -8.46
CA PHE A 111 -14.58 3.91 -9.03
C PHE A 111 -14.76 4.44 -10.43
N THR A 112 -14.07 5.54 -10.70
CA THR A 112 -14.04 6.19 -11.99
C THR A 112 -12.59 6.21 -12.46
N LEU A 113 -12.32 5.60 -13.62
CA LEU A 113 -10.99 5.67 -14.21
C LEU A 113 -10.75 7.10 -14.74
N GLY A 114 -9.55 7.64 -14.54
CA GLY A 114 -9.14 8.89 -15.17
C GLY A 114 -8.79 8.69 -16.64
N ASP A 115 -9.06 9.69 -17.47
CA ASP A 115 -8.81 9.64 -18.93
C ASP A 115 -7.32 9.42 -19.27
N ASP A 116 -6.41 9.81 -18.37
CA ASP A 116 -4.96 9.76 -18.54
C ASP A 116 -4.30 8.64 -17.70
N ALA A 117 -5.04 7.58 -17.34
CA ALA A 117 -4.51 6.56 -16.44
C ALA A 117 -3.29 5.80 -17.00
N GLY A 118 -3.21 5.59 -18.32
CA GLY A 118 -2.06 4.94 -18.98
C GLY A 118 -1.60 3.66 -18.28
N ASP A 119 -0.29 3.54 -18.02
CA ASP A 119 0.31 2.41 -17.31
C ASP A 119 -0.10 2.30 -15.83
N LEU A 120 -0.71 3.36 -15.28
CA LEU A 120 -1.25 3.39 -13.92
C LEU A 120 -2.73 2.97 -13.88
N GLY A 121 -3.36 2.68 -15.02
CA GLY A 121 -4.70 2.12 -15.07
C GLY A 121 -4.77 0.76 -14.36
N LEU A 122 -5.92 0.44 -13.77
CA LEU A 122 -6.12 -0.78 -12.99
C LEU A 122 -6.80 -1.87 -13.85
N SER A 123 -6.34 -3.12 -13.71
CA SER A 123 -7.01 -4.26 -14.32
C SER A 123 -8.30 -4.61 -13.57
N ASP A 124 -9.16 -5.39 -14.21
CA ASP A 124 -10.41 -5.87 -13.61
C ASP A 124 -10.18 -6.74 -12.38
N GLU A 125 -9.12 -7.54 -12.37
CA GLU A 125 -8.69 -8.37 -11.24
C GLU A 125 -8.17 -7.50 -10.09
N GLU A 126 -7.37 -6.48 -10.40
CA GLU A 126 -6.85 -5.54 -9.40
C GLU A 126 -8.01 -4.79 -8.74
N LEU A 127 -8.96 -4.29 -9.54
CA LEU A 127 -10.17 -3.64 -9.04
C LEU A 127 -11.02 -4.57 -8.17
N ALA A 128 -11.14 -5.84 -8.54
CA ALA A 128 -11.90 -6.82 -7.76
C ALA A 128 -11.28 -7.10 -6.38
N ALA A 129 -9.96 -7.01 -6.27
CA ALA A 129 -9.22 -7.20 -5.02
C ALA A 129 -8.92 -5.90 -4.25
N ALA A 130 -9.24 -4.74 -4.83
CA ALA A 130 -8.80 -3.45 -4.31
C ALA A 130 -9.47 -3.03 -3.00
N VAL A 131 -10.72 -3.42 -2.74
CA VAL A 131 -11.46 -2.97 -1.55
C VAL A 131 -11.43 -4.01 -0.46
N ARG A 132 -10.89 -3.62 0.71
CA ARG A 132 -10.88 -4.43 1.94
C ARG A 132 -11.69 -3.74 3.02
N TRP A 133 -12.89 -4.25 3.29
CA TRP A 133 -13.75 -3.78 4.38
C TRP A 133 -13.20 -4.19 5.74
N ASP A 134 -13.46 -3.36 6.75
CA ASP A 134 -13.15 -3.70 8.13
C ASP A 134 -13.95 -4.88 8.62
N GLY A 135 -13.28 -5.80 9.31
CA GLY A 135 -13.94 -6.94 9.93
C GLY A 135 -14.59 -7.92 8.93
N ALA A 136 -14.45 -7.68 7.62
CA ALA A 136 -14.94 -8.60 6.62
C ALA A 136 -14.13 -9.89 6.66
N VAL A 137 -14.85 -11.02 6.72
CA VAL A 137 -14.26 -12.33 6.56
C VAL A 137 -13.85 -12.47 5.08
N SER A 138 -12.66 -13.02 4.79
CA SER A 138 -12.21 -13.24 3.40
C SER A 138 -13.30 -13.93 2.58
N GLY A 139 -13.85 -13.22 1.58
CA GLY A 139 -14.92 -13.72 0.70
C GLY A 139 -16.30 -13.07 0.88
N GLU A 140 -16.49 -12.18 1.86
CA GLU A 140 -17.82 -11.59 2.17
C GLU A 140 -18.12 -10.29 1.39
N ALA A 141 -17.10 -9.69 0.76
CA ALA A 141 -17.29 -8.54 -0.11
C ALA A 141 -18.05 -8.97 -1.37
N SER A 142 -19.36 -8.76 -1.36
CA SER A 142 -20.23 -9.06 -2.51
C SER A 142 -20.07 -7.97 -3.57
N ARG A 143 -19.74 -8.39 -4.78
CA ARG A 143 -19.63 -7.53 -5.97
C ARG A 143 -21.01 -7.13 -6.49
#